data_AF-A0AAD5T2Z0-F1
#
_entry.id   AF-A0AAD5T2Z0-F1
#
_cell.length_a   1.000
_cell.length_b   1.000
_cell.length_c   1.000
_cell.angle_alpha   90.00
_cell.angle_beta   90.00
_cell.angle_gamma   90.00
#
_symmetry.space_group_name_H-M   'P 1'
#
loop_
_entity.id
_entity.type
_entity.pdbx_description
1 polymer ?
#
loop_
_entity_poly.entity_id
_entity_poly.type
_entity_poly.pdbx_seq_one_letter_code
_entity_poly.pdbx_strand_id
1 'polypeptide(L)'
;MSAETTAKLAPQKTQRARCWAARDAYFECLDLHKLWLHGLQLNSHDQIVAIDVARAASLVRPAAESESSDSALSRADRARLFACREPLLRFESECLPSWVFHFSMLRVKELQTKHLIDYQEVKENELRNKPDSFWDKVKERTK
;
A
#
# COMPACT_ATOMS: atom_id res chain seq x y z
N MET A 1 -9.97 28.23 -24.85
CA MET A 1 -9.30 26.94 -25.13
C MET A 1 -9.71 25.95 -24.04
N SER A 2 -10.91 25.40 -24.17
CA SER A 2 -11.44 24.40 -23.24
C SER A 2 -12.07 23.31 -24.09
N ALA A 3 -11.54 22.10 -23.99
CA ALA A 3 -12.14 20.92 -24.62
C ALA A 3 -12.52 19.96 -23.49
N GLU A 4 -13.59 20.34 -22.78
CA GLU A 4 -14.40 19.44 -21.99
C GLU A 4 -15.43 18.83 -22.92
N THR A 5 -15.30 17.53 -23.19
CA THR A 5 -16.44 16.70 -23.58
C THR A 5 -16.22 15.28 -23.05
N THR A 6 -16.92 15.02 -21.95
CA THR A 6 -17.18 13.71 -21.36
C THR A 6 -17.93 12.81 -22.36
N ALA A 7 -17.23 11.90 -23.02
CA ALA A 7 -17.86 10.77 -23.71
C ALA A 7 -16.85 9.64 -23.90
N LYS A 8 -16.85 8.63 -23.02
CA LYS A 8 -16.42 7.22 -23.22
C LYS A 8 -15.21 6.93 -24.13
N LEU A 9 -14.28 7.87 -24.28
CA LEU A 9 -13.05 7.73 -25.05
C LEU A 9 -11.91 7.58 -24.07
N ALA A 10 -11.03 6.63 -24.37
CA ALA A 10 -9.81 6.44 -23.62
C ALA A 10 -9.03 7.77 -23.53
N PRO A 11 -8.44 8.10 -22.37
CA PRO A 11 -7.71 9.35 -22.18
C PRO A 11 -6.64 9.53 -23.24
N GLN A 12 -6.45 10.78 -23.68
CA GLN A 12 -5.45 11.15 -24.68
C GLN A 12 -4.05 10.71 -24.23
N LYS A 13 -3.17 10.37 -25.19
CA LYS A 13 -1.80 9.89 -24.87
C LYS A 13 -1.03 10.84 -23.94
N THR A 14 -1.18 12.14 -24.13
CA THR A 14 -0.53 13.18 -23.31
C THR A 14 -1.07 13.21 -21.88
N GLN A 15 -2.37 13.02 -21.70
CA GLN A 15 -3.01 12.93 -20.37
C GLN A 15 -2.54 11.67 -19.63
N ARG A 16 -2.41 10.54 -20.34
CA ARG A 16 -1.86 9.30 -19.76
C ARG A 16 -0.42 9.47 -19.28
N ALA A 17 0.41 10.16 -20.06
CA ALA A 17 1.80 10.42 -19.68
C ALA A 17 1.90 11.24 -18.38
N ARG A 18 1.06 12.28 -18.22
CA ARG A 18 0.99 13.07 -16.98
C ARG A 18 0.53 12.23 -15.80
N CYS A 19 -0.51 11.41 -15.99
CA CYS A 19 -1.01 10.50 -14.97
C CYS A 19 0.06 9.50 -14.51
N TRP A 20 0.81 8.87 -15.43
CA TRP A 20 1.88 7.94 -15.06
C TRP A 20 3.03 8.63 -14.31
N ALA A 21 3.42 9.84 -14.73
CA ALA A 21 4.43 10.62 -14.01
C ALA A 21 3.98 10.97 -12.58
N ALA A 22 2.73 11.38 -12.40
CA ALA A 22 2.16 11.68 -11.08
C ALA A 22 2.05 10.41 -10.20
N ARG A 23 1.63 9.29 -10.79
CA ARG A 23 1.58 7.97 -10.13
C ARG A 23 2.95 7.55 -9.61
N ASP A 24 3.97 7.63 -10.46
CA ASP A 24 5.31 7.13 -10.14
C ASP A 24 5.94 8.00 -9.04
N ALA A 25 5.78 9.33 -9.11
CA ALA A 25 6.22 10.23 -8.05
C ALA A 25 5.53 9.95 -6.70
N TYR A 26 4.23 9.63 -6.71
CA TYR A 26 3.51 9.24 -5.49
C TYR A 26 4.03 7.92 -4.91
N PHE A 27 4.17 6.87 -5.73
CA PHE A 27 4.65 5.58 -5.25
C PHE A 27 6.12 5.59 -4.82
N GLU A 28 6.97 6.41 -5.45
CA GLU A 28 8.34 6.63 -5.01
C GLU A 28 8.38 7.27 -3.61
N CYS A 29 7.55 8.30 -3.36
CA CYS A 29 7.43 8.90 -2.04
C CYS A 29 7.01 7.87 -0.98
N LEU A 30 6.00 7.05 -1.29
CA LEU A 30 5.55 5.96 -0.42
C LEU A 30 6.69 4.98 -0.08
N ASP A 31 7.48 4.58 -1.07
CA ASP A 31 8.59 3.64 -0.88
C ASP A 31 9.78 4.23 -0.10
N LEU A 32 10.03 5.54 -0.24
CA LEU A 32 11.03 6.26 0.55
C LEU A 32 10.65 6.33 2.02
N HIS A 33 9.39 6.67 2.29
CA HIS A 33 8.88 6.79 3.66
C HIS A 33 8.40 5.45 4.26
N LYS A 34 8.50 4.35 3.50
CA LYS A 34 7.96 3.03 3.86
C LYS A 34 6.49 3.08 4.27
N LEU A 35 5.75 3.99 3.64
CA LEU A 35 4.32 4.18 3.82
C LEU A 35 3.60 3.29 2.83
N TRP A 36 2.78 2.37 3.30
CA TRP A 36 2.00 1.49 2.44
C TRP A 36 0.55 1.45 2.87
N LEU A 37 -0.34 1.19 1.91
CA LEU A 37 -1.54 0.40 2.17
C LEU A 37 -1.10 -1.05 2.42
N HIS A 38 -0.68 -1.37 3.64
CA HIS A 38 -0.34 -2.74 4.06
C HIS A 38 -1.60 -3.61 4.12
N GLY A 39 -1.90 -4.29 3.02
CA GLY A 39 -2.73 -5.48 3.06
C GLY A 39 -2.00 -6.62 3.79
N LEU A 40 -2.26 -6.73 5.09
CA LEU A 40 -2.00 -7.89 5.99
C LEU A 40 -0.65 -7.99 6.74
N GLN A 41 -0.07 -6.89 7.21
CA GLN A 41 0.59 -6.89 8.53
C GLN A 41 0.33 -5.57 9.22
N LEU A 42 -0.64 -5.60 10.12
CA LEU A 42 -0.95 -4.55 11.07
C LEU A 42 -0.71 -5.16 12.44
N ASN A 43 0.32 -4.68 13.11
CA ASN A 43 0.83 -5.31 14.32
C ASN A 43 0.30 -4.63 15.61
N SER A 44 -0.64 -3.67 15.54
CA SER A 44 -1.37 -3.18 16.72
C SER A 44 -2.71 -2.48 16.41
N HIS A 45 -3.57 -2.33 17.42
CA HIS A 45 -4.83 -1.56 17.40
C HIS A 45 -4.59 -0.04 17.15
N ASP A 46 -3.36 0.40 17.46
CA ASP A 46 -2.74 1.67 17.06
C ASP A 46 -2.26 1.70 15.60
N GLN A 47 -2.19 0.55 14.94
CA GLN A 47 -1.94 0.41 13.50
C GLN A 47 -3.24 0.28 12.72
N ILE A 48 -4.38 0.18 13.40
CA ILE A 48 -5.67 -0.16 12.81
C ILE A 48 -6.69 0.97 13.02
N VAL A 49 -7.34 1.05 14.18
CA VAL A 49 -8.77 1.45 14.28
C VAL A 49 -9.62 1.07 13.03
N ALA A 50 -9.23 -0.04 12.41
CA ALA A 50 -9.78 -0.93 11.39
C ALA A 50 -10.69 -0.31 10.34
N ILE A 51 -10.15 -0.10 9.13
CA ILE A 51 -10.84 -0.20 7.82
C ILE A 51 -12.30 0.31 7.89
N ASP A 52 -12.46 1.63 7.99
CA ASP A 52 -13.78 2.19 8.32
C ASP A 52 -14.63 2.55 7.09
N VAL A 53 -15.35 1.55 6.57
CA VAL A 53 -16.53 1.76 5.69
C VAL A 53 -17.77 1.09 6.30
N ALA A 54 -17.60 0.03 7.10
CA ALA A 54 -18.71 -0.65 7.78
C ALA A 54 -19.05 -0.06 9.16
N ARG A 55 -18.13 0.67 9.81
CA ARG A 55 -18.40 1.43 11.05
C ARG A 55 -18.73 2.91 10.75
N ALA A 56 -18.31 3.46 9.60
CA ALA A 56 -18.75 4.74 9.05
C ALA A 56 -20.26 4.77 8.77
N ALA A 57 -20.83 3.62 8.39
CA ALA A 57 -22.28 3.48 8.20
C ALA A 57 -23.07 3.32 9.53
N SER A 58 -22.46 2.78 10.59
CA SER A 58 -23.11 2.60 11.90
C SER A 58 -22.94 3.80 12.85
N LEU A 59 -22.05 4.75 12.53
CA LEU A 59 -21.85 6.01 13.26
C LEU A 59 -22.68 7.18 12.71
N VAL A 60 -23.67 6.93 11.83
CA VAL A 60 -24.77 7.87 11.61
C VAL A 60 -25.67 7.86 12.85
N ARG A 61 -25.13 8.34 13.97
CA ARG A 61 -25.88 8.90 15.08
C ARG A 61 -26.04 10.40 14.74
N PRO A 62 -27.23 10.99 14.93
CA PRO A 62 -27.53 12.33 14.41
C PRO A 62 -26.54 13.37 14.95
N ALA A 63 -26.18 14.30 14.07
CA ALA A 63 -25.21 15.37 14.25
C ALA A 63 -25.46 16.21 15.50
N ALA A 64 -24.81 15.86 16.61
CA ALA A 64 -24.68 16.69 17.80
C ALA A 64 -23.50 16.18 18.63
N GLU A 65 -22.29 16.54 18.23
CA GLU A 65 -21.05 16.69 19.04
C GLU A 65 -19.82 16.57 18.12
N SER A 66 -19.41 17.74 17.62
CA SER A 66 -18.20 17.93 16.82
C SER A 66 -17.03 18.28 17.73
N GLU A 67 -16.18 17.32 18.06
CA GLU A 67 -14.80 17.60 18.49
C GLU A 67 -13.82 16.78 17.63
N SER A 68 -13.12 17.50 16.76
CA SER A 68 -12.19 16.97 15.77
C SER A 68 -10.95 16.37 16.46
N SER A 69 -10.82 15.05 16.44
CA SER A 69 -9.65 14.31 16.91
C SER A 69 -8.44 14.39 15.98
N ASP A 70 -8.44 15.33 15.02
CA ASP A 70 -7.24 15.79 14.34
C ASP A 70 -6.28 16.54 15.29
N SER A 71 -6.60 16.71 16.58
CA SER A 71 -5.75 17.35 17.61
C SER A 71 -4.83 16.37 18.36
N ALA A 72 -5.12 15.06 18.35
CA ALA A 72 -4.45 14.08 19.22
C ALA A 72 -3.13 13.50 18.69
N LEU A 73 -2.85 13.58 17.38
CA LEU A 73 -1.56 13.15 16.82
C LEU A 73 -0.44 14.12 17.25
N SER A 74 0.76 13.62 17.48
CA SER A 74 1.93 14.51 17.60
C SER A 74 2.17 15.22 16.27
N ARG A 75 2.76 16.43 16.33
CA ARG A 75 3.21 17.14 15.13
C ARG A 75 4.17 16.28 14.30
N ALA A 76 5.01 15.49 14.96
CA ALA A 76 5.95 14.57 14.31
C ALA A 76 5.23 13.43 13.58
N ASP A 77 4.16 12.87 14.16
CA ASP A 77 3.43 11.76 13.56
C ASP A 77 2.61 12.22 12.36
N ARG A 78 1.99 13.41 12.42
CA ARG A 78 1.34 14.01 11.25
C ARG A 78 2.34 14.24 10.12
N ALA A 79 3.54 14.74 10.42
CA ALA A 79 4.57 14.96 9.40
C ALA A 79 5.02 13.65 8.73
N ARG A 80 5.10 12.54 9.47
CA ARG A 80 5.48 11.23 8.95
C ARG A 80 4.37 10.60 8.10
N LEU A 81 3.13 10.59 8.61
CA LEU A 81 2.00 9.93 7.94
C LEU A 81 1.53 10.68 6.69
N PHE A 82 1.59 12.01 6.71
CA PHE A 82 1.14 12.85 5.59
C PHE A 82 2.28 13.38 4.71
N ALA A 83 3.48 12.79 4.82
CA ALA A 83 4.66 13.20 4.04
C ALA A 83 4.38 13.21 2.52
N CYS A 84 3.59 12.23 2.04
CA CYS A 84 3.27 12.06 0.62
C CYS A 84 1.90 12.63 0.21
N ARG A 85 1.32 13.55 1.00
CA ARG A 85 0.00 14.13 0.71
C ARG A 85 -0.02 14.95 -0.58
N GLU A 86 1.03 15.73 -0.83
CA GLU A 86 1.13 16.57 -2.03
C GLU A 86 1.19 15.75 -3.33
N PRO A 87 2.06 14.72 -3.46
CA PRO A 87 2.05 13.88 -4.65
C PRO A 87 0.79 13.02 -4.79
N LEU A 88 0.11 12.66 -3.69
CA LEU A 88 -1.20 12.00 -3.74
C LEU A 88 -2.25 12.89 -4.42
N LEU A 89 -2.33 14.17 -4.04
CA LEU A 89 -3.28 15.10 -4.64
C LEU A 89 -3.03 15.27 -6.14
N ARG A 90 -1.77 15.33 -6.57
CA ARG A 90 -1.41 15.39 -8.00
C ARG A 90 -1.81 14.10 -8.74
N PHE A 91 -1.61 12.95 -8.11
CA PHE A 91 -2.01 11.67 -8.68
C PHE A 91 -3.52 11.58 -8.87
N GLU A 92 -4.31 11.99 -7.88
CA GLU A 92 -5.77 12.01 -7.96
C GLU A 92 -6.31 13.05 -8.96
N SER A 93 -5.61 14.19 -9.14
CA SER A 93 -6.04 15.23 -10.08
C SER A 93 -5.70 14.92 -11.54
N GLU A 94 -4.54 14.32 -11.80
CA GLU A 94 -4.06 14.07 -13.17
C GLU A 94 -4.58 12.73 -13.75
N CYS A 95 -4.91 11.76 -12.88
CA CYS A 95 -5.42 10.47 -13.29
C CYS A 95 -6.95 10.37 -13.22
N LEU A 96 -7.51 9.43 -13.99
CA LEU A 96 -8.92 9.07 -13.82
C LEU A 96 -9.12 8.32 -12.49
N PRO A 97 -10.23 8.53 -11.77
CA PRO A 97 -10.50 7.83 -10.50
C PRO A 97 -10.47 6.29 -10.62
N SER A 98 -10.96 5.75 -11.74
CA SER A 98 -10.91 4.30 -12.01
C SER A 98 -9.48 3.79 -12.17
N TRP A 99 -8.58 4.61 -12.72
CA TRP A 99 -7.16 4.29 -12.85
C TRP A 99 -6.44 4.40 -11.52
N VAL A 100 -6.74 5.43 -10.72
CA VAL A 100 -6.21 5.59 -9.37
C VAL A 100 -6.53 4.35 -8.52
N PHE A 101 -7.80 3.92 -8.52
CA PHE A 101 -8.22 2.71 -7.85
C PHE A 101 -7.49 1.46 -8.37
N HIS A 102 -7.43 1.29 -9.70
CA HIS A 102 -6.78 0.14 -10.31
C HIS A 102 -5.29 0.06 -9.97
N PHE A 103 -4.54 1.16 -10.10
CA PHE A 103 -3.12 1.21 -9.77
C PHE A 103 -2.88 1.01 -8.28
N SER A 104 -3.72 1.55 -7.41
CA SER A 104 -3.62 1.34 -5.96
C SER A 104 -3.82 -0.14 -5.60
N MET A 105 -4.83 -0.78 -6.17
CA MET A 105 -5.08 -2.20 -5.97
C MET A 105 -3.96 -3.06 -6.55
N LEU A 106 -3.47 -2.73 -7.74
CA LEU A 106 -2.34 -3.42 -8.38
C LEU A 106 -1.09 -3.34 -7.50
N ARG A 107 -0.79 -2.16 -6.98
CA ARG A 107 0.33 -1.93 -6.07
C ARG A 107 0.20 -2.83 -4.84
N VAL A 108 -0.95 -2.86 -4.17
CA VAL A 108 -1.18 -3.76 -3.01
C VAL A 108 -0.93 -5.22 -3.39
N LYS A 109 -1.40 -5.67 -4.55
CA LYS A 109 -1.21 -7.05 -5.01
C LYS A 109 0.26 -7.38 -5.26
N GLU A 110 1.00 -6.52 -5.97
CA GLU A 110 2.43 -6.70 -6.24
C GLU A 110 3.23 -6.87 -4.95
N LEU A 111 2.86 -6.06 -3.97
CA LEU A 111 3.47 -6.00 -2.66
C LEU A 111 3.19 -7.24 -1.80
N GLN A 112 1.94 -7.70 -1.76
CA GLN A 112 1.58 -8.97 -1.13
C GLN A 112 2.28 -10.15 -1.80
N THR A 113 2.32 -10.15 -3.13
CA THR A 113 2.98 -11.19 -3.92
C THR A 113 4.47 -11.22 -3.60
N LYS A 114 5.14 -10.05 -3.57
CA LYS A 114 6.54 -9.93 -3.21
C LYS A 114 6.82 -10.50 -1.82
N HIS A 115 6.02 -10.14 -0.81
CA HIS A 115 6.20 -10.66 0.55
C HIS A 115 6.08 -12.19 0.62
N LEU A 116 5.10 -12.77 -0.10
CA LEU A 116 4.92 -14.22 -0.16
C LEU A 116 6.08 -14.91 -0.85
N ILE A 117 6.58 -14.37 -1.96
CA ILE A 117 7.74 -14.88 -2.67
C ILE A 117 8.97 -14.83 -1.77
N ASP A 118 9.27 -13.67 -1.19
CA ASP A 118 10.42 -13.47 -0.30
C ASP A 118 10.39 -14.48 0.86
N TYR A 119 9.21 -14.74 1.45
CA TYR A 119 9.04 -15.75 2.50
C TYR A 119 9.32 -17.18 2.01
N GLN A 120 8.82 -17.54 0.82
CA GLN A 120 9.05 -18.86 0.24
C GLN A 120 10.52 -19.07 -0.08
N GLU A 121 11.18 -18.06 -0.66
CA GLU A 121 12.61 -18.09 -0.98
C GLU A 121 13.48 -18.26 0.26
N VAL A 122 13.17 -17.54 1.35
CA VAL A 122 13.88 -17.71 2.64
C VAL A 122 13.76 -19.14 3.14
N LYS A 123 12.53 -19.69 3.16
CA LYS A 123 12.30 -21.07 3.62
C LYS A 123 12.97 -22.11 2.73
N GLU A 124 12.93 -21.93 1.42
CA GLU A 124 13.62 -22.80 0.47
C GLU A 124 15.14 -22.74 0.67
N ASN A 125 15.70 -21.54 0.84
CA ASN A 125 17.12 -21.33 1.13
C ASN A 125 17.53 -22.00 2.44
N GLU A 126 16.72 -21.89 3.49
CA GLU A 126 16.94 -22.57 4.77
C GLU A 126 16.97 -24.09 4.62
N LEU A 127 16.02 -24.66 3.87
CA LEU A 127 15.97 -26.11 3.60
C LEU A 127 17.16 -26.57 2.77
N ARG A 128 17.52 -25.82 1.72
CA ARG A 128 18.65 -26.13 0.84
C ARG A 128 19.99 -26.07 1.57
N ASN A 129 20.17 -25.12 2.48
CA ASN A 129 21.40 -24.95 3.24
C ASN A 129 21.46 -25.80 4.51
N LYS A 130 20.37 -26.50 4.87
CA LYS A 130 20.35 -27.35 6.05
C LYS A 130 21.33 -28.51 5.84
N PRO A 131 22.35 -28.69 6.70
CA PRO A 131 23.22 -29.85 6.61
C PRO A 131 22.36 -31.10 6.77
N ASP A 132 22.50 -32.03 5.83
CA ASP A 132 21.62 -33.17 5.70
C ASP A 132 21.93 -34.18 6.81
N SER A 133 21.36 -33.92 8.00
CA SER A 133 21.57 -34.68 9.24
C SER A 133 21.34 -36.18 9.03
N PHE A 134 20.54 -36.55 8.03
CA PHE A 134 20.34 -37.95 7.65
C PHE A 134 21.62 -38.60 7.13
N TRP A 135 22.30 -38.02 6.13
CA TRP A 135 23.51 -38.63 5.55
C TRP A 135 24.71 -38.59 6.49
N ASP A 136 24.79 -37.58 7.36
CA ASP A 136 25.82 -37.54 8.39
C ASP A 136 25.62 -38.66 9.43
N LYS A 137 24.37 -38.90 9.89
CA LYS A 137 24.02 -40.04 10.76
C LYS A 137 24.26 -41.39 10.10
N VAL A 138 24.03 -41.51 8.79
CA VAL A 138 24.32 -42.74 8.02
C VAL A 138 25.83 -42.97 7.96
N LYS A 139 26.65 -41.94 7.70
CA LYS A 139 28.11 -42.05 7.71
C LYS A 139 28.66 -42.47 9.08
N GLU A 140 28.08 -41.98 10.17
CA GLU A 140 28.45 -42.39 11.52
C GLU A 140 28.13 -43.86 11.81
N ARG A 141 27.00 -44.39 11.31
CA ARG A 141 26.60 -45.80 11.53
C ARG A 141 27.29 -46.82 10.62
N THR A 142 27.82 -46.38 9.48
CA THR A 142 28.49 -47.28 8.51
C THR A 142 30.00 -47.41 8.78
N LYS A 143 30.50 -46.80 9.86
CA LYS A 143 31.86 -46.99 10.40
C LYS A 143 31.84 -48.04 11.51
#